data_AF-A0A939USL5-F1
#
_entry.id   AF-A0A939USL5-F1
#
_cell.length_a   1.000
_cell.length_b   1.000
_cell.length_c   1.000
_cell.angle_alpha   90.00
_cell.angle_beta   90.00
_cell.angle_gamma   90.00
#
_symmetry.space_group_name_H-M   'P 1'
#
loop_
_entity.id
_entity.type
_entity.pdbx_description
1 polymer ?
#
loop_
_entity_poly.entity_id
_entity_poly.type
_entity_poly.pdbx_seq_one_letter_code
_entity_poly.pdbx_strand_id
1 'polypeptide(L)'
;MDHKQYGDTVYIRVDKGENVIDTILWVCKKENIKSAVFSGIGGCDRAEVMTFDPAAGDFRSETIEGMLELVSLNGNVIWDESEDRPVHHTHGLFAFVKDGEHRVRGGHLKDTRVLYTCEIELRPVEGGTIRKVYDPETGTGFWKLQ
;
A
#
# COMPACT_ATOMS: atom_id res chain seq x y z
N MET A 1 14.56 6.36 4.63
CA MET A 1 14.44 5.38 3.53
C MET A 1 15.57 5.51 2.52
N ASP A 2 15.70 4.51 1.65
CA ASP A 2 16.53 4.53 0.44
C ASP A 2 15.79 3.83 -0.72
N HIS A 3 16.06 4.20 -1.97
CA HIS A 3 15.50 3.52 -3.13
C HIS A 3 16.45 3.53 -4.32
N LYS A 4 16.36 2.47 -5.13
CA LYS A 4 17.19 2.30 -6.33
C LYS A 4 16.43 1.58 -7.43
N GLN A 5 16.59 2.06 -8.65
CA GLN A 5 16.11 1.36 -9.84
C GLN A 5 17.16 0.36 -10.34
N TYR A 6 16.71 -0.86 -10.61
CA TYR A 6 17.43 -1.87 -11.37
C TYR A 6 16.50 -2.42 -12.46
N GLY A 7 16.85 -2.19 -13.74
CA GLY A 7 15.98 -2.53 -14.86
C GLY A 7 14.68 -1.73 -14.83
N ASP A 8 13.56 -2.42 -14.95
CA ASP A 8 12.19 -1.89 -14.92
C ASP A 8 11.64 -1.76 -13.49
N THR A 9 12.40 -2.17 -12.47
CA THR A 9 11.91 -2.27 -11.09
C THR A 9 12.63 -1.30 -10.17
N VAL A 10 11.87 -0.62 -9.31
CA VAL A 10 12.36 0.26 -8.24
C VAL A 10 12.28 -0.50 -6.92
N TYR A 11 13.41 -0.67 -6.26
CA TYR A 11 13.50 -1.30 -4.94
C TYR A 11 13.56 -0.23 -3.87
N ILE A 12 12.71 -0.34 -2.85
CA ILE A 12 12.54 0.65 -1.80
C ILE A 12 12.78 -0.03 -0.44
N ARG A 13 13.66 0.57 0.37
CA ARG A 13 13.84 0.25 1.79
C ARG A 13 13.23 1.38 2.61
N VAL A 14 12.19 1.05 3.38
CA VAL A 14 11.56 1.97 4.33
C VAL A 14 12.27 1.82 5.68
N ASP A 15 12.70 2.93 6.28
CA ASP A 15 13.42 2.93 7.55
C ASP A 15 12.46 3.03 8.75
N LYS A 16 12.95 2.67 9.93
CA LYS A 16 12.21 2.77 11.19
C LYS A 16 11.56 4.14 11.40
N GLY A 17 10.29 4.12 11.79
CA GLY A 17 9.49 5.30 12.10
C GLY A 17 8.82 5.94 10.88
N GLU A 18 9.19 5.53 9.65
CA GLU A 18 8.56 6.01 8.43
C GLU A 18 7.25 5.26 8.15
N ASN A 19 6.37 5.92 7.39
CA ASN A 19 5.16 5.31 6.87
C ASN A 19 5.42 4.66 5.52
N VAL A 20 4.96 3.41 5.37
CA VAL A 20 5.19 2.63 4.14
C VAL A 20 4.49 3.25 2.93
N ILE A 21 3.22 3.62 3.07
CA ILE A 21 2.41 4.15 1.98
C ILE A 21 2.95 5.52 1.53
N ASP A 22 3.21 6.43 2.47
CA ASP A 22 3.76 7.74 2.16
C ASP A 22 5.10 7.63 1.45
N THR A 23 5.94 6.66 1.86
CA THR A 23 7.23 6.42 1.21
C THR A 23 7.06 5.97 -0.24
N ILE A 24 6.16 5.02 -0.51
CA ILE A 24 5.86 4.58 -1.89
C ILE A 24 5.36 5.76 -2.73
N LEU A 25 4.39 6.52 -2.21
CA LEU A 25 3.82 7.67 -2.92
C LEU A 25 4.87 8.76 -3.19
N TRP A 26 5.78 9.00 -2.23
CA TRP A 26 6.89 9.91 -2.41
C TRP A 26 7.85 9.44 -3.52
N VAL A 27 8.20 8.16 -3.56
CA VAL A 27 9.05 7.59 -4.63
C VAL A 27 8.36 7.74 -5.98
N CYS A 28 7.06 7.41 -6.08
CA CYS A 28 6.30 7.60 -7.31
C CYS A 28 6.31 9.06 -7.79
N LYS A 29 6.15 10.03 -6.86
CA LYS A 29 6.21 11.44 -7.20
C LYS A 29 7.61 11.88 -7.65
N LYS A 30 8.65 11.46 -6.93
CA LYS A 30 10.05 11.83 -7.22
C LYS A 30 10.51 11.29 -8.58
N GLU A 31 10.19 10.04 -8.89
CA GLU A 31 10.59 9.36 -10.13
C GLU A 31 9.57 9.56 -11.27
N ASN A 32 8.55 10.39 -11.07
CA ASN A 32 7.47 10.67 -12.03
C ASN A 32 6.76 9.40 -12.56
N ILE A 33 6.55 8.41 -11.68
CA ILE A 33 5.85 7.17 -11.98
C ILE A 33 4.34 7.42 -11.96
N LYS A 34 3.68 7.27 -13.11
CA LYS A 34 2.24 7.53 -13.27
C LYS A 34 1.35 6.35 -12.90
N SER A 35 1.85 5.13 -13.02
CA SER A 35 1.18 3.95 -12.50
C SER A 35 2.19 2.84 -12.23
N ALA A 36 1.97 2.07 -11.19
CA ALA A 36 2.83 0.94 -10.81
C ALA A 36 2.05 -0.09 -10.00
N VAL A 37 2.56 -1.31 -9.97
CA VAL A 37 2.19 -2.32 -8.97
C VAL A 37 3.34 -2.49 -7.99
N PHE A 38 3.05 -2.91 -6.76
CA PHE A 38 4.09 -3.18 -5.79
C PHE A 38 3.75 -4.36 -4.89
N SER A 39 4.81 -5.00 -4.41
CA SER A 39 4.74 -6.01 -3.36
C SER A 39 5.88 -5.83 -2.35
N GLY A 40 5.70 -6.30 -1.12
CA GLY A 40 6.73 -6.18 -0.09
C GLY A 40 6.42 -6.91 1.20
N ILE A 41 7.41 -6.88 2.10
CA ILE A 41 7.36 -7.47 3.45
C ILE A 41 8.11 -6.57 4.44
N GLY A 42 7.91 -6.77 5.74
CA GLY A 42 8.69 -6.05 6.75
C GLY A 42 8.21 -6.20 8.19
N GLY A 43 8.79 -5.39 9.07
CA GLY A 43 8.44 -5.33 10.49
C GLY A 43 7.92 -3.95 10.90
N CYS A 44 6.66 -3.90 11.34
CA CYS A 44 5.91 -2.68 11.68
C CYS A 44 5.58 -2.60 13.17
N ASP A 45 5.28 -1.39 13.66
CA ASP A 45 4.79 -1.17 15.04
C ASP A 45 3.32 -0.74 15.11
N ARG A 46 2.76 -0.32 13.97
CA ARG A 46 1.36 0.10 13.82
C ARG A 46 0.85 -0.22 12.43
N ALA A 47 -0.40 -0.67 12.35
CA ALA A 47 -1.14 -0.78 11.10
C ALA A 47 -2.61 -0.39 11.31
N GLU A 48 -3.20 0.28 10.31
CA GLU A 48 -4.63 0.57 10.25
C GLU A 48 -5.23 -0.13 9.03
N VAL A 49 -5.99 -1.19 9.30
CA VAL A 49 -6.65 -2.00 8.27
C VAL A 49 -8.15 -1.68 8.23
N MET A 50 -8.73 -1.76 7.04
CA MET A 50 -10.12 -1.45 6.79
C MET A 50 -10.79 -2.57 6.00
N THR A 51 -12.09 -2.77 6.24
CA THR A 51 -12.97 -3.62 5.45
C THR A 51 -14.26 -2.86 5.16
N PHE A 52 -14.65 -2.83 3.89
CA PHE A 52 -15.92 -2.22 3.49
C PHE A 52 -17.08 -3.08 3.97
N ASP A 53 -18.07 -2.46 4.62
CA ASP A 53 -19.33 -3.07 5.02
C ASP A 53 -20.45 -2.61 4.07
N PRO A 54 -20.87 -3.46 3.12
CA PRO A 54 -21.90 -3.07 2.15
C PRO A 54 -23.26 -2.75 2.78
N ALA A 55 -23.57 -3.33 3.95
CA ALA A 55 -24.84 -3.08 4.62
C ALA A 55 -24.87 -1.69 5.27
N ALA A 56 -23.71 -1.22 5.75
CA ALA A 56 -23.55 0.12 6.32
C ALA A 56 -23.19 1.17 5.24
N GLY A 57 -22.67 0.75 4.09
CA GLY A 57 -22.12 1.64 3.06
C GLY A 57 -20.85 2.37 3.50
N ASP A 58 -20.11 1.82 4.47
CA ASP A 58 -18.97 2.48 5.10
C ASP A 58 -17.85 1.46 5.42
N PHE A 59 -16.64 1.96 5.70
CA PHE A 59 -15.51 1.14 6.12
C PHE A 59 -15.48 0.96 7.63
N ARG A 60 -15.29 -0.29 8.06
CA ARG A 60 -14.89 -0.61 9.43
C ARG A 60 -13.37 -0.63 9.50
N SER A 61 -12.79 0.16 10.41
CA SER A 61 -11.35 0.21 10.64
C SER A 61 -10.93 -0.47 11.94
N GLU A 62 -9.74 -1.07 11.93
CA GLU A 62 -9.06 -1.63 13.09
C GLU A 62 -7.62 -1.12 13.09
N THR A 63 -7.19 -0.50 14.20
CA THR A 63 -5.78 -0.18 14.43
C THR A 63 -5.14 -1.27 15.29
N ILE A 64 -4.01 -1.77 14.84
CA ILE A 64 -3.23 -2.81 15.51
C ILE A 64 -1.87 -2.20 15.85
N GLU A 65 -1.43 -2.40 17.08
CA GLU A 65 -0.16 -1.86 17.60
C GLU A 65 0.65 -2.96 18.28
N GLY A 66 1.97 -2.79 18.32
CA GLY A 66 2.92 -3.77 18.87
C GLY A 66 3.86 -4.31 17.79
N MET A 67 4.60 -5.39 18.06
CA MET A 67 5.45 -6.01 17.02
C MET A 67 4.57 -6.71 15.97
N LEU A 68 4.56 -6.19 14.75
CA LEU A 68 3.81 -6.73 13.62
C LEU A 68 4.77 -7.18 12.52
N GLU A 69 4.64 -8.44 12.10
CA GLU A 69 5.22 -8.91 10.84
C GLU A 69 4.28 -8.54 9.69
N LEU A 70 4.68 -7.62 8.83
CA LEU A 70 4.02 -7.39 7.54
C LEU A 70 4.41 -8.54 6.60
N VAL A 71 3.60 -9.60 6.64
CA VAL A 71 3.86 -10.84 5.90
C VAL A 71 3.49 -10.73 4.42
N SER A 72 2.63 -9.77 4.07
CA SER A 72 2.26 -9.53 2.68
C SER A 72 1.75 -8.10 2.51
N LEU A 73 2.45 -7.32 1.69
CA LEU A 73 1.99 -6.06 1.16
C LEU A 73 1.77 -6.23 -0.33
N ASN A 74 0.58 -5.88 -0.83
CA ASN A 74 0.29 -5.88 -2.26
C ASN A 74 -0.56 -4.67 -2.60
N GLY A 75 -0.19 -3.97 -3.67
CA GLY A 75 -0.95 -2.81 -4.07
C GLY A 75 -0.57 -2.27 -5.42
N ASN A 76 -1.18 -1.14 -5.74
CA ASN A 76 -0.89 -0.36 -6.92
C ASN A 76 -0.96 1.12 -6.60
N VAL A 77 -0.27 1.89 -7.44
CA VAL A 77 -0.33 3.34 -7.48
C VAL A 77 -0.83 3.75 -8.86
N ILE A 78 -1.67 4.76 -8.89
CA ILE A 78 -2.08 5.47 -10.10
C ILE A 78 -1.97 6.98 -9.86
N TRP A 79 -1.89 7.77 -10.92
CA TRP A 79 -1.92 9.23 -10.83
C TRP A 79 -3.35 9.75 -10.87
N ASP A 80 -3.74 10.54 -9.88
CA ASP A 80 -4.95 11.35 -9.93
C ASP A 80 -4.63 12.64 -10.69
N GLU A 81 -5.20 12.79 -11.90
CA GLU A 81 -4.98 13.97 -12.73
C GLU A 81 -5.70 15.22 -12.20
N SER A 82 -6.73 15.07 -11.37
CA SER A 82 -7.49 16.20 -10.81
C SER A 82 -6.78 16.83 -9.60
N GLU A 83 -6.11 16.00 -8.80
CA GLU A 83 -5.37 16.44 -7.61
C GLU A 83 -3.85 16.51 -7.85
N ASP A 84 -3.40 16.18 -9.06
CA ASP A 84 -2.00 16.08 -9.49
C ASP A 84 -1.09 15.36 -8.48
N ARG A 85 -1.53 14.18 -8.04
CA ARG A 85 -0.81 13.38 -7.05
C ARG A 85 -0.97 11.87 -7.27
N PRO A 86 0.00 11.06 -6.83
CA PRO A 86 -0.19 9.62 -6.80
C PRO A 86 -1.19 9.24 -5.69
N VAL A 87 -2.02 8.24 -5.99
CA VAL A 87 -2.95 7.61 -5.04
C VAL A 87 -2.74 6.11 -5.05
N HIS A 88 -2.84 5.49 -3.87
CA HIS A 88 -2.60 4.06 -3.71
C HIS A 88 -3.91 3.28 -3.56
N HIS A 89 -3.86 2.01 -3.92
CA HIS A 89 -4.78 0.99 -3.44
C HIS A 89 -3.93 -0.16 -2.92
N THR A 90 -3.97 -0.38 -1.60
CA THR A 90 -3.05 -1.30 -0.94
C THR A 90 -3.81 -2.24 -0.03
N HIS A 91 -3.43 -3.50 -0.05
CA HIS A 91 -3.85 -4.50 0.90
C HIS A 91 -2.63 -4.99 1.68
N GLY A 92 -2.84 -5.28 2.96
CA GLY A 92 -1.80 -5.74 3.87
C GLY A 92 -2.28 -6.91 4.71
N LEU A 93 -1.39 -7.86 5.01
CA LEU A 93 -1.58 -8.91 5.99
C LEU A 93 -0.47 -8.81 7.04
N PHE A 94 -0.87 -8.77 8.30
CA PHE A 94 0.01 -8.64 9.46
C PHE A 94 -0.15 -9.85 10.35
N ALA A 95 0.98 -10.44 10.76
CA ALA A 95 1.04 -11.46 11.78
C ALA A 95 1.63 -10.89 13.08
N PHE A 96 1.11 -11.31 14.22
CA PHE A 96 1.57 -10.87 15.54
C PHE A 96 1.28 -11.95 16.58
N VAL A 97 1.93 -11.86 17.74
CA VAL A 97 1.68 -12.77 18.87
C VAL A 97 0.83 -12.06 19.91
N LYS A 98 -0.27 -12.69 20.33
CA LYS A 98 -1.10 -12.23 21.43
C LYS A 98 -1.54 -13.43 22.25
N ASP A 99 -1.34 -13.34 23.57
CA ASP A 99 -1.62 -14.42 24.53
C ASP A 99 -0.85 -15.72 24.23
N GLY A 100 0.38 -15.60 23.69
CA GLY A 100 1.22 -16.74 23.33
C GLY A 100 0.87 -17.41 22.00
N GLU A 101 -0.13 -16.92 21.28
CA GLU A 101 -0.59 -17.48 20.01
C GLU A 101 -0.32 -16.54 18.83
N HIS A 102 0.03 -17.12 17.68
CA HIS A 102 0.09 -16.38 16.42
C HIS A 102 -1.31 -16.01 15.95
N ARG A 103 -1.49 -14.73 15.63
CA ARG A 103 -2.72 -14.17 15.05
C ARG A 103 -2.39 -13.45 13.77
N VAL A 104 -3.40 -13.34 12.91
CA VAL A 104 -3.33 -12.60 11.66
C VAL A 104 -4.45 -11.57 11.57
N ARG A 105 -4.15 -10.44 10.95
CA ARG A 105 -5.12 -9.40 10.58
C ARG A 105 -4.73 -8.81 9.24
N GLY A 106 -5.70 -8.54 8.39
CA GLY A 106 -5.42 -7.97 7.08
C GLY A 106 -6.69 -7.46 6.41
N GLY A 107 -6.50 -6.75 5.31
CA GLY A 107 -7.57 -6.10 4.58
C GLY A 107 -7.03 -4.95 3.72
N HIS A 108 -7.90 -3.98 3.42
CA HIS A 108 -7.48 -2.73 2.80
C HIS A 108 -6.60 -1.96 3.79
N LEU A 109 -5.38 -1.64 3.39
CA LEU A 109 -4.40 -0.97 4.24
C LEU A 109 -4.51 0.54 4.06
N LYS A 110 -4.93 1.23 5.11
CA LYS A 110 -4.94 2.70 5.14
C LYS A 110 -3.57 3.26 5.45
N ASP A 111 -2.90 2.68 6.44
CA ASP A 111 -1.68 3.23 7.01
C ASP A 111 -0.84 2.15 7.71
N THR A 112 0.50 2.23 7.67
CA THR A 112 1.37 1.41 8.52
C THR A 112 2.73 2.06 8.75
N ARG A 113 3.22 1.99 9.99
CA ARG A 113 4.50 2.55 10.42
C ARG A 113 5.50 1.45 10.71
N VAL A 114 6.72 1.65 10.23
CA VAL A 114 7.82 0.67 10.32
C VAL A 114 8.47 0.68 11.70
N LEU A 115 8.71 -0.51 12.26
CA LEU A 115 9.49 -0.71 13.49
C LEU A 115 10.96 -1.05 13.22
N TYR A 116 11.23 -1.81 12.16
CA TYR A 116 12.58 -2.20 11.74
C TYR A 116 12.88 -1.71 10.33
N THR A 117 12.30 -2.37 9.33
CA THR A 117 12.34 -1.98 7.93
C THR A 117 11.17 -2.61 7.18
N CYS A 118 10.82 -2.05 6.03
CA CYS A 118 10.05 -2.75 5.00
C CYS A 118 10.81 -2.71 3.68
N GLU A 119 10.80 -3.83 2.97
CA GLU A 119 11.46 -4.02 1.67
C GLU A 119 10.39 -4.23 0.61
N ILE A 120 10.42 -3.39 -0.42
CA ILE A 120 9.34 -3.27 -1.40
C ILE A 120 9.93 -3.27 -2.80
N GLU A 121 9.38 -4.11 -3.68
CA GLU A 121 9.54 -3.95 -5.11
C GLU A 121 8.36 -3.15 -5.68
N LEU A 122 8.67 -2.09 -6.42
CA LEU A 122 7.73 -1.25 -7.13
C LEU A 122 8.02 -1.39 -8.62
N ARG A 123 7.04 -1.85 -9.39
CA ARG A 123 7.15 -2.08 -10.84
C ARG A 123 6.28 -1.06 -11.57
N PRO A 124 6.88 0.04 -12.07
CA PRO A 124 6.23 0.93 -13.02
C PRO A 124 5.58 0.19 -14.19
N VAL A 125 4.44 0.69 -14.64
CA VAL A 125 3.80 0.22 -15.87
C VAL A 125 4.57 0.77 -17.06
N GLU A 126 5.04 -0.12 -17.94
CA GLU A 126 5.69 0.23 -19.19
C GLU A 126 4.70 0.20 -20.37
N GLY A 127 4.93 1.03 -21.39
CA GLY A 127 4.12 1.04 -22.62
C GLY A 127 2.71 1.63 -22.48
N GLY A 128 2.35 2.19 -21.33
CA GLY A 128 1.03 2.78 -21.10
C GLY A 128 0.90 3.41 -19.72
N THR A 129 -0.33 3.73 -19.33
CA THR A 129 -0.64 4.22 -17.98
C THR A 129 -1.99 3.68 -17.55
N ILE A 130 -2.03 3.04 -16.38
CA ILE A 130 -3.27 2.59 -15.76
C ILE A 130 -3.90 3.79 -15.05
N ARG A 131 -5.17 4.06 -15.36
CA ARG A 131 -5.95 5.15 -14.73
C ARG A 131 -7.03 4.60 -13.82
N LYS A 132 -7.64 5.44 -12.98
CA LYS A 132 -8.91 5.13 -12.31
C LYS A 132 -10.09 5.54 -13.17
N VAL A 133 -11.15 4.74 -13.15
CA VAL A 133 -12.49 5.15 -13.60
C VAL A 133 -13.48 4.85 -12.48
N TYR A 134 -14.32 5.82 -12.13
CA TYR A 134 -15.40 5.63 -11.18
C TYR A 134 -16.52 4.81 -11.82
N ASP A 135 -16.98 3.80 -11.09
CA ASP A 135 -18.14 3.00 -11.43
C ASP A 135 -19.33 3.37 -10.52
N PRO A 136 -20.39 3.97 -11.08
CA PRO A 136 -21.57 4.34 -10.31
C PRO A 136 -22.38 3.14 -9.81
N GLU A 137 -22.22 1.95 -10.38
CA GLU A 137 -22.93 0.74 -9.93
C GLU A 137 -22.38 0.25 -8.58
N THR A 138 -21.05 0.22 -8.45
CA THR A 138 -20.37 -0.23 -7.23
C THR A 138 -20.01 0.91 -6.26
N GLY A 139 -20.09 2.17 -6.70
CA GLY A 139 -19.74 3.33 -5.88
C GLY A 139 -18.25 3.47 -5.60
N THR A 140 -17.40 2.79 -6.38
CA THR A 140 -15.93 2.81 -6.22
C THR A 140 -15.25 3.01 -7.57
N GLY A 141 -13.92 3.06 -7.60
CA GLY A 141 -13.17 3.20 -8.85
C GLY A 141 -12.26 2.03 -9.13
N PHE A 142 -12.23 1.63 -10.40
CA PHE A 142 -11.45 0.51 -10.92
C PHE A 142 -10.37 0.98 -11.89
N TRP A 143 -9.49 0.06 -12.26
CA TRP A 143 -8.53 0.30 -13.33
C TRP A 143 -9.24 0.49 -14.67
N LYS A 144 -8.83 1.55 -15.38
CA LYS A 144 -9.04 1.72 -16.80
C LYS A 144 -7.75 1.36 -17.51
N LEU A 145 -7.76 0.21 -18.17
CA LEU A 145 -6.69 -0.24 -19.06
C LEU A 145 -6.91 0.44 -20.42
N GLN A 146 -5.86 1.00 -21.00
CA GLN A 146 -5.91 1.64 -22.32
C GLN A 146 -5.34 0.70 -23.38
#